data_AF-A0AAW0DUR1-F1
#
_entry.id   AF-A0AAW0DUR1-F1
#
_cell.length_a   1.000
_cell.length_b   1.000
_cell.length_c   1.000
_cell.angle_alpha   90.00
_cell.angle_beta   90.00
_cell.angle_gamma   90.00
#
_symmetry.space_group_name_H-M   'P 1'
#
loop_
_entity.id
_entity.type
_entity.pdbx_description
1 polymer ?
#
loop_
_entity_poly.entity_id
_entity_poly.type
_entity_poly.pdbx_seq_one_letter_code
_entity_poly.pdbx_strand_id
1 'polypeptide(L)'
;MAEVMSIPNHQEILETFRRELFDEGVLHEGDTIGTDNETLKRFLRARKYDLAQSKKMFMDAQEWRKTVEGVGIDELYRRIDPFDVGVFSDIG
;
A
#
# COMPACT_ATOMS: atom_id res chain seq x y z
N MET A 1 -8.71 -28.98 -28.26
CA MET A 1 -9.62 -28.40 -27.24
C MET A 1 -8.80 -27.37 -26.50
N ALA A 2 -9.01 -26.09 -26.75
CA ALA A 2 -8.30 -25.03 -26.04
C ALA A 2 -8.95 -24.86 -24.67
N GLU A 3 -8.17 -25.07 -23.63
CA GLU A 3 -8.53 -24.89 -22.24
C GLU A 3 -8.98 -23.44 -22.02
N VAL A 4 -10.27 -23.25 -21.74
CA VAL A 4 -10.80 -21.96 -21.30
C VAL A 4 -10.25 -21.76 -19.90
N MET A 5 -9.08 -21.12 -19.80
CA MET A 5 -8.57 -20.60 -18.54
C MET A 5 -9.65 -19.69 -17.96
N SER A 6 -10.35 -20.19 -16.94
CA SER A 6 -11.34 -19.44 -16.19
C SER A 6 -10.63 -18.19 -15.65
N ILE A 7 -10.97 -17.02 -16.18
CA ILE A 7 -10.43 -15.75 -15.66
C ILE A 7 -10.85 -15.72 -14.19
N PRO A 8 -9.91 -15.78 -13.22
CA PRO A 8 -10.30 -15.79 -11.82
C PRO A 8 -11.06 -14.49 -11.57
N ASN A 9 -12.20 -14.60 -10.90
CA ASN A 9 -13.02 -13.44 -10.61
C ASN A 9 -12.15 -12.44 -9.81
N HIS A 10 -12.05 -11.20 -10.29
CA HIS A 10 -11.26 -10.17 -9.60
C HIS A 10 -11.67 -10.02 -8.13
N GLN A 11 -12.93 -10.34 -7.79
CA GLN A 11 -13.39 -10.39 -6.41
C GLN A 11 -12.71 -11.51 -5.61
N GLU A 12 -12.59 -12.72 -6.15
CA GLU A 12 -11.94 -13.85 -5.47
C GLU A 12 -10.44 -13.59 -5.26
N ILE A 13 -9.78 -12.97 -6.25
CA ILE A 13 -8.38 -12.54 -6.12
C ILE A 13 -8.24 -11.49 -5.01
N LEU A 14 -9.16 -10.54 -4.93
CA LEU A 14 -9.16 -9.52 -3.88
C LEU A 14 -9.33 -10.13 -2.48
N GLU A 15 -10.29 -11.04 -2.30
CA GLU A 15 -10.50 -11.72 -1.02
C GLU A 15 -9.29 -12.57 -0.63
N THR A 16 -8.70 -13.27 -1.60
CA THR A 16 -7.47 -14.06 -1.38
C THR A 16 -6.31 -13.15 -0.98
N PHE A 17 -6.12 -12.05 -1.69
CA PHE A 17 -5.09 -11.06 -1.39
C PHE A 17 -5.25 -10.49 0.02
N ARG A 18 -6.46 -10.07 0.38
CA ARG A 18 -6.78 -9.56 1.71
C ARG A 18 -6.44 -10.59 2.78
N ARG A 19 -6.95 -11.82 2.64
CA ARG A 19 -6.72 -12.92 3.59
C ARG A 19 -5.22 -13.17 3.79
N GLU A 20 -4.47 -13.33 2.70
CA GLU A 20 -3.02 -13.59 2.79
C GLU A 20 -2.28 -12.47 3.53
N LEU A 21 -2.63 -11.20 3.30
CA LEU A 21 -2.02 -10.08 4.00
C LEU A 21 -2.30 -10.10 5.51
N PHE A 22 -3.51 -10.47 5.94
CA PHE A 22 -3.86 -10.60 7.36
C PHE A 22 -3.22 -11.83 8.00
N ASP A 23 -3.28 -12.99 7.34
CA ASP A 23 -2.74 -14.25 7.85
C ASP A 23 -1.21 -14.19 8.03
N GLU A 24 -0.52 -13.48 7.14
CA GLU A 24 0.93 -13.26 7.22
C GLU A 24 1.33 -12.12 8.16
N GLY A 25 0.36 -11.45 8.81
CA GLY A 25 0.62 -10.30 9.68
C GLY A 25 1.25 -9.12 8.93
N VAL A 26 1.03 -9.04 7.61
CA VAL A 26 1.45 -7.90 6.81
C VAL A 26 0.49 -6.74 7.03
N LEU A 27 -0.82 -6.99 7.03
CA LEU A 27 -1.87 -6.00 7.20
C LEU A 27 -2.61 -6.19 8.52
N HIS A 28 -2.83 -5.10 9.25
CA HIS A 28 -3.61 -5.06 10.47
C HIS A 28 -4.70 -3.99 10.42
N GLU A 29 -5.75 -4.18 11.22
CA GLU A 29 -6.77 -3.15 11.40
C GLU A 29 -6.15 -1.87 11.98
N GLY A 30 -6.37 -0.74 11.29
CA GLY A 30 -5.82 0.57 11.68
C GLY A 30 -4.51 0.97 11.00
N ASP A 31 -3.92 0.11 10.15
CA ASP A 31 -2.71 0.49 9.38
C ASP A 31 -2.98 1.72 8.49
N THR A 32 -2.07 2.70 8.54
CA THR A 32 -2.24 4.00 7.87
C THR A 32 -2.18 3.93 6.35
N ILE A 33 -1.78 2.78 5.79
CA ILE A 33 -1.82 2.51 4.35
C ILE A 33 -3.27 2.31 3.84
N GLY A 34 -4.21 1.97 4.72
CA GLY A 34 -5.61 1.69 4.40
C GLY A 34 -5.90 0.19 4.24
N THR A 35 -6.96 -0.29 4.88
CA THR A 35 -7.42 -1.70 4.86
C THR A 35 -8.63 -1.93 3.96
N ASP A 36 -9.07 -0.91 3.23
CA ASP A 36 -10.27 -0.96 2.39
C ASP A 36 -10.02 -1.64 1.03
N ASN A 37 -11.10 -2.11 0.43
CA ASN A 37 -11.06 -2.86 -0.83
C ASN A 37 -10.53 -2.05 -2.01
N GLU A 38 -10.76 -0.73 -2.05
CA GLU A 38 -10.25 0.10 -3.16
C GLU A 38 -8.75 0.32 -3.04
N THR A 39 -8.22 0.48 -1.83
CA THR A 39 -6.78 0.49 -1.57
C THR A 39 -6.14 -0.80 -2.05
N LEU A 40 -6.64 -1.97 -1.64
CA LEU A 40 -6.08 -3.27 -2.05
C LEU A 40 -6.17 -3.48 -3.57
N LYS A 41 -7.27 -3.07 -4.21
CA LYS A 41 -7.42 -3.12 -5.67
C LYS A 41 -6.39 -2.28 -6.42
N ARG A 42 -5.87 -1.17 -5.85
CA ARG A 42 -4.83 -0.36 -6.50
C ARG A 42 -3.55 -1.17 -6.71
N PHE A 43 -3.13 -1.95 -5.71
CA PHE A 43 -1.95 -2.81 -5.80
C PHE A 43 -2.18 -3.94 -6.81
N LEU A 44 -3.34 -4.60 -6.74
CA LEU A 44 -3.72 -5.65 -7.69
C LEU A 44 -3.72 -5.12 -9.14
N ARG A 45 -4.38 -3.98 -9.40
CA ARG A 45 -4.40 -3.38 -10.75
C ARG A 45 -3.00 -3.01 -11.23
N ALA A 46 -2.16 -2.44 -10.36
CA ALA A 46 -0.78 -2.06 -10.69
C ALA A 46 0.12 -3.25 -11.06
N ARG A 47 -0.26 -4.47 -10.71
CA ARG A 47 0.44 -5.72 -11.02
C ARG A 47 -0.39 -6.69 -11.84
N LYS A 48 -1.42 -6.20 -12.54
CA LYS A 48 -2.30 -7.01 -13.41
C LYS A 48 -2.89 -8.23 -12.69
N TYR A 49 -3.23 -8.06 -11.41
CA TYR A 49 -3.78 -9.06 -10.51
C TYR A 49 -2.84 -10.25 -10.22
N ASP A 50 -1.52 -10.08 -10.40
CA ASP A 50 -0.52 -11.01 -9.88
C ASP A 50 -0.41 -10.87 -8.36
N LEU A 51 -0.88 -11.88 -7.61
CA LEU A 51 -0.92 -11.86 -6.14
C LEU A 51 0.47 -11.71 -5.51
N ALA A 52 1.46 -12.45 -6.00
CA ALA A 52 2.80 -12.45 -5.42
C ALA A 52 3.48 -11.09 -5.62
N GLN A 53 3.40 -10.53 -6.83
CA GLN A 53 3.95 -9.20 -7.11
C GLN A 53 3.18 -8.09 -6.40
N SER A 54 1.86 -8.23 -6.28
CA SER A 54 1.03 -7.26 -5.54
C SER A 54 1.38 -7.25 -4.06
N LYS A 55 1.59 -8.42 -3.46
CA LYS A 55 2.00 -8.57 -2.06
C LYS A 55 3.38 -7.96 -1.82
N LYS A 56 4.35 -8.28 -2.68
CA LYS A 56 5.68 -7.66 -2.61
C LYS A 56 5.58 -6.12 -2.66
N MET A 57 4.82 -5.58 -3.62
CA MET A 57 4.63 -4.12 -3.73
C MET A 57 3.97 -3.52 -2.48
N PHE A 58 3.01 -4.23 -1.89
CA PHE A 58 2.33 -3.79 -0.66
C PHE A 58 3.28 -3.76 0.53
N MET A 59 4.08 -4.81 0.72
CA MET A 59 5.09 -4.89 1.77
C MET A 59 6.16 -3.80 1.61
N ASP A 60 6.68 -3.61 0.39
CA ASP A 60 7.65 -2.57 0.07
C ASP A 60 7.08 -1.17 0.40
N ALA A 61 5.79 -0.93 0.10
CA ALA A 61 5.13 0.33 0.42
C ALA A 61 4.95 0.54 1.93
N GLN A 62 4.57 -0.50 2.68
CA GLN A 62 4.47 -0.40 4.13
C GLN A 62 5.81 -0.15 4.81
N GLU A 63 6.87 -0.82 4.34
CA GLU A 63 8.20 -0.60 4.86
C GLU A 63 8.66 0.85 4.60
N TRP A 64 8.42 1.37 3.40
CA TRP A 64 8.69 2.77 3.10
C TRP A 64 7.93 3.72 4.02
N ARG A 65 6.64 3.46 4.31
CA ARG A 65 5.86 4.28 5.25
C ARG A 65 6.46 4.28 6.66
N LYS A 66 7.05 3.18 7.10
CA LYS A 66 7.70 3.07 8.41
C LYS A 66 9.07 3.74 8.48
N THR A 67 9.77 3.84 7.34
CA THR A 67 11.21 4.17 7.32
C THR A 67 11.58 5.46 6.60
N VAL A 68 10.68 6.08 5.84
CA VAL A 68 10.97 7.29 5.06
C VAL A 68 11.57 8.40 5.94
N GLU A 69 12.64 9.04 5.45
CA GLU A 69 13.47 10.01 6.18
C GLU A 69 14.02 9.50 7.54
N GLY A 70 14.15 8.19 7.70
CA GLY A 70 14.63 7.54 8.92
C GLY A 70 13.65 7.59 10.10
N VAL A 71 12.46 8.17 9.91
CA VAL A 71 11.48 8.42 10.99
C VAL A 71 10.07 7.91 10.65
N GLY A 72 9.78 7.65 9.39
CA GLY A 72 8.47 7.21 8.91
C GLY A 72 7.51 8.36 8.62
N ILE A 73 6.53 8.09 7.76
CA ILE A 73 5.62 9.09 7.21
C ILE A 73 4.73 9.73 8.27
N ASP A 74 4.29 8.95 9.25
CA ASP A 74 3.40 9.44 10.32
C ASP A 74 4.14 10.43 11.23
N GLU A 75 5.44 10.24 11.45
CA GLU A 75 6.27 11.18 12.20
C GLU A 75 6.59 12.43 11.38
N LEU A 76 6.83 12.29 10.08
CA LEU A 76 6.97 13.44 9.19
C LEU A 76 5.72 14.33 9.23
N TYR A 77 4.52 13.76 9.15
CA TYR A 77 3.27 14.53 9.26
C TYR A 77 3.10 15.24 10.60
N ARG A 78 3.63 14.69 11.71
CA ARG A 78 3.61 15.38 13.01
C ARG A 78 4.60 16.55 13.08
N ARG A 79 5.71 16.46 12.35
CA ARG A 79 6.78 17.47 12.36
C ARG A 79 6.56 18.60 11.36
N ILE A 80 5.86 18.32 10.26
CA ILE A 80 5.57 19.31 9.24
C ILE A 80 4.43 20.20 9.73
N ASP A 81 4.75 21.45 10.09
CA ASP A 81 3.75 22.49 10.25
C ASP A 81 3.28 22.94 8.85
N PRO A 82 1.99 22.74 8.49
CA PRO A 82 1.45 23.13 7.19
C PRO A 82 1.53 24.64 6.91
N PHE A 83 1.78 25.46 7.93
CA PHE A 83 1.88 26.92 7.84
C PHE A 83 3.30 27.45 8.00
N ASP A 84 4.31 26.57 8.13
CA ASP A 84 5.71 26.96 8.15
C ASP A 84 6.21 27.27 6.73
N VAL A 85 5.66 28.35 6.16
CA VAL A 85 6.03 28.95 4.87
C VAL A 85 7.34 29.74 4.95
N GLY A 86 8.08 29.65 6.08
CA GLY A 86 9.24 30.48 6.41
C GLY A 86 10.53 30.14 5.66
N VAL A 87 10.61 29.01 4.95
CA VAL A 87 11.87 28.62 4.29
C VAL A 87 12.11 29.40 2.98
N PHE A 88 11.11 30.09 2.43
CA PHE A 88 11.28 30.91 1.22
C PHE A 88 11.89 32.29 1.48
N SER A 89 12.10 32.71 2.73
CA SER A 89 12.78 33.98 3.04
C SER A 89 14.31 33.90 3.12
N ASP A 90 14.90 32.70 3.06
CA ASP A 90 16.37 32.51 3.11
C ASP A 90 17.01 32.23 1.73
N ILE A 91 16.22 32.26 0.65
CA ILE A 91 16.77 32.28 -0.72
C ILE A 91 16.97 33.76 -1.10
N GLY A 92 18.08 34.31 -0.62
CA GLY A 92 18.65 35.57 -1.12
C GLY A 92 19.12 35.49 -2.56
#